data_AF-A0A8K0K7Y2-F1
#
_entry.id   AF-A0A8K0K7Y2-F1
#
_cell.length_a   1.000
_cell.length_b   1.000
_cell.length_c   1.000
_cell.angle_alpha   90.00
_cell.angle_beta   90.00
_cell.angle_gamma   90.00
#
_symmetry.space_group_name_H-M   'P 1'
#
loop_
_entity.id
_entity.type
_entity.pdbx_description
1 polymer ?
#
loop_
_entity_poly.entity_id
_entity_poly.type
_entity_poly.pdbx_seq_one_letter_code
_entity_poly.pdbx_strand_id
1 'polypeptide(L)'
;MGRLRRERKKFHLKAVAPKTENEPGGVIVSKSEIYPPLPLPSIPDSIFSGINISLDNLEIPAEDSDKRSVCKSAGYEECGNRISKKSKMKLRRENFLKKLELFYQDIKEKRRKLTEKKQNKVITWDMKPLVSALPTSEELDEIREKKIKPKMRKKRSTQKAQVRQKDWLANIEVFKSTLQNSTVKSNPLEMITSIVIKNFETKHHT
;
A
#
# COMPACT_ATOMS: atom_id res chain seq x y z
N MET A 1 -4.48 -9.58 -5.71
CA MET A 1 -4.32 -10.09 -4.32
C MET A 1 -3.17 -9.45 -3.52
N GLY A 2 -1.99 -9.19 -4.11
CA GLY A 2 -0.83 -8.70 -3.35
C GLY A 2 -0.94 -7.30 -2.72
N ARG A 3 -1.64 -6.34 -3.36
CA ARG A 3 -1.84 -4.98 -2.82
C ARG A 3 -2.70 -4.98 -1.56
N LEU A 4 -3.86 -5.63 -1.62
CA LEU A 4 -4.75 -5.85 -0.46
C LEU A 4 -4.05 -6.57 0.70
N ARG A 5 -3.17 -7.54 0.41
CA ARG A 5 -2.39 -8.26 1.43
C ARG A 5 -1.37 -7.35 2.15
N ARG A 6 -0.77 -6.39 1.44
CA ARG A 6 0.17 -5.42 2.03
C ARG A 6 -0.53 -4.38 2.89
N GLU A 7 -1.69 -3.89 2.46
CA GLU A 7 -2.51 -2.95 3.23
C GLU A 7 -2.98 -3.59 4.54
N ARG A 8 -3.51 -4.82 4.49
CA ARG A 8 -3.90 -5.57 5.69
C ARG A 8 -2.72 -5.75 6.66
N LYS A 9 -1.55 -6.17 6.16
CA LYS A 9 -0.34 -6.32 7.00
C LYS A 9 0.08 -5.02 7.70
N LYS A 10 -0.07 -3.85 7.06
CA LYS A 10 0.31 -2.55 7.63
C LYS A 10 -0.45 -2.23 8.92
N PHE A 11 -1.72 -2.64 9.00
CA PHE A 11 -2.56 -2.39 10.17
C PHE A 11 -2.44 -3.48 11.24
N HIS A 12 -2.20 -4.75 10.85
CA HIS A 12 -2.02 -5.84 11.80
C HIS A 12 -0.69 -5.79 12.58
N LEU A 13 0.39 -5.25 12.00
CA LEU A 13 1.69 -5.14 12.69
C LEU A 13 1.70 -4.14 13.86
N LYS A 14 0.76 -3.19 13.92
CA LYS A 14 0.68 -2.20 15.00
C LYS A 14 -0.03 -2.72 16.26
N ALA A 15 -0.80 -3.79 16.16
CA ALA A 15 -1.57 -4.35 17.27
C ALA A 15 -0.80 -5.45 18.04
N VAL A 16 0.36 -5.87 17.54
CA VAL A 16 1.20 -6.87 18.21
C VAL A 16 2.27 -6.12 18.97
N ALA A 17 2.12 -6.04 20.30
CA ALA A 17 3.17 -5.55 21.18
C ALA A 17 4.48 -6.34 20.92
N PRO A 18 5.66 -5.70 21.06
CA PRO A 18 6.93 -6.39 20.84
C PRO A 18 7.02 -7.56 21.82
N LYS A 19 7.08 -8.78 21.27
CA LYS A 19 7.45 -9.96 22.03
C LYS A 19 8.92 -9.80 22.42
N THR A 20 9.19 -9.54 23.69
CA THR A 20 10.47 -9.86 24.28
C THR A 20 10.56 -11.38 24.32
N GLU A 21 11.46 -11.92 23.50
CA GLU A 21 11.87 -13.32 23.57
C GLU A 21 12.63 -13.52 24.88
N ASN A 22 12.12 -14.37 25.77
CA ASN A 22 12.83 -15.18 26.77
C ASN A 22 11.79 -16.03 27.55
N GLU A 23 11.67 -17.32 27.19
CA GLU A 23 11.27 -18.52 28.00
C GLU A 23 10.05 -18.46 28.97
N PRO A 24 9.53 -19.61 29.47
CA PRO A 24 8.09 -19.85 29.60
C PRO A 24 7.58 -19.63 31.04
N GLY A 25 6.33 -19.18 31.13
CA GLY A 25 5.60 -19.11 32.39
C GLY A 25 5.81 -17.77 33.11
N GLY A 26 4.83 -16.88 32.97
CA GLY A 26 4.85 -15.62 33.69
C GLY A 26 3.68 -14.75 33.29
N VAL A 27 2.57 -14.89 34.00
CA VAL A 27 1.48 -13.92 34.00
C VAL A 27 2.06 -12.61 34.55
N ILE A 28 2.31 -11.64 33.69
CA ILE A 28 2.75 -10.31 34.12
C ILE A 28 1.49 -9.51 34.43
N VAL A 29 1.14 -9.54 35.71
CA VAL A 29 0.21 -8.62 36.36
C VAL A 29 0.79 -7.22 36.29
N SER A 30 0.07 -6.30 35.65
CA SER A 30 0.38 -4.87 35.64
C SER A 30 0.27 -4.31 37.06
N LYS A 31 1.35 -3.64 37.48
CA LYS A 31 1.52 -2.95 38.75
C LYS A 31 0.44 -1.87 38.92
N SER A 32 -0.58 -2.17 39.72
CA SER A 32 -1.51 -1.19 40.29
C SER A 32 -1.36 -1.21 41.81
N GLU A 33 -1.36 0.00 42.37
CA GLU A 33 -1.16 0.36 43.77
C GLU A 33 -1.91 -0.56 44.76
N ILE A 34 -1.20 -0.98 45.81
CA ILE A 34 -1.72 -1.86 46.86
C ILE A 34 -2.61 -1.03 47.78
N TYR A 35 -3.93 -1.09 47.58
CA TYR A 35 -4.91 -0.79 48.62
C TYR A 35 -5.32 -2.12 49.29
N PRO A 36 -5.55 -2.18 50.61
CA PRO A 36 -6.07 -3.39 51.22
C PRO A 36 -7.45 -3.71 50.60
N PRO A 37 -7.73 -4.98 50.27
CA PRO A 37 -8.99 -5.34 49.63
C PRO A 37 -10.13 -5.08 50.61
N LEU A 38 -11.05 -4.18 50.25
CA LEU A 38 -12.34 -4.04 50.92
C LEU A 38 -13.10 -5.38 50.81
N PRO A 39 -13.75 -5.85 51.87
CA PRO A 39 -14.52 -7.10 51.82
C PRO A 39 -15.64 -6.97 50.79
N LEU A 40 -15.66 -7.90 49.82
CA LEU A 40 -16.73 -8.00 48.84
C LEU A 40 -18.05 -8.31 49.56
N PRO A 41 -19.16 -7.61 49.23
CA PRO A 41 -20.46 -7.96 49.79
C PRO A 41 -20.83 -9.38 49.36
N SER A 42 -21.30 -10.19 50.31
CA SER A 42 -21.84 -11.52 50.05
C SER A 42 -23.07 -11.38 49.14
N ILE A 43 -22.92 -11.86 47.92
CA ILE A 43 -24.02 -11.97 46.95
C ILE A 43 -24.84 -13.19 47.37
N PRO A 44 -26.17 -13.05 47.59
CA PRO A 44 -27.00 -14.20 47.91
C PRO A 44 -27.04 -15.18 46.72
N ASP A 45 -27.01 -16.48 47.01
CA ASP A 45 -26.92 -17.57 46.02
C ASP A 45 -28.04 -17.56 44.97
N SER A 46 -29.13 -16.84 45.20
CA SER A 46 -30.21 -16.71 44.22
C SER A 46 -30.77 -15.28 44.15
N ILE A 47 -30.05 -14.44 43.41
CA ILE A 47 -30.43 -13.04 43.10
C ILE A 47 -31.80 -12.94 42.39
N PHE A 48 -32.24 -14.01 41.72
CA PHE A 48 -33.47 -14.03 40.90
C PHE A 48 -34.63 -14.82 41.52
N SER A 49 -34.49 -15.32 42.74
CA SER A 49 -35.48 -16.19 43.41
C SER A 49 -36.89 -15.58 43.60
N GLY A 50 -37.07 -14.28 43.38
CA GLY A 50 -38.37 -13.59 43.44
C GLY A 50 -38.88 -13.05 42.11
N ILE A 51 -38.18 -13.27 40.99
CA ILE A 51 -38.55 -12.68 39.70
C ILE A 51 -39.29 -13.73 38.85
N ASN A 52 -40.60 -13.55 38.72
CA ASN A 52 -41.45 -14.41 37.91
C ASN A 52 -41.53 -13.84 36.49
N ILE A 53 -40.68 -14.33 35.59
CA ILE A 53 -40.59 -13.85 34.19
C ILE A 53 -41.56 -14.68 33.34
N SER A 54 -42.76 -14.16 33.10
CA SER A 54 -43.73 -14.77 32.19
C SER A 54 -43.31 -14.55 30.73
N LEU A 55 -42.87 -15.60 30.05
CA LEU A 55 -42.41 -15.55 28.65
C LEU A 55 -43.54 -15.18 27.67
N ASP A 56 -44.79 -15.41 28.06
CA ASP A 56 -45.97 -15.17 27.22
C ASP A 56 -46.29 -13.68 27.04
N ASN A 57 -45.75 -12.80 27.88
CA ASN A 57 -45.93 -11.35 27.82
C ASN A 57 -44.78 -10.61 27.09
N LEU A 58 -43.85 -11.33 26.45
CA LEU A 58 -42.83 -10.69 25.63
C LEU A 58 -43.43 -10.19 24.30
N GLU A 59 -43.69 -8.89 24.22
CA GLU A 59 -44.16 -8.23 22.99
C GLU A 59 -43.14 -8.26 21.84
N ILE A 60 -41.87 -8.56 22.16
CA ILE A 60 -40.77 -8.55 21.19
C ILE A 60 -40.32 -10.00 20.98
N PRO A 61 -40.53 -10.60 19.80
CA PRO A 61 -39.96 -11.92 19.51
C PRO A 61 -38.43 -11.81 19.57
N ALA A 62 -37.76 -12.82 20.14
CA ALA A 62 -36.32 -12.87 20.22
C ALA A 62 -35.71 -12.77 18.81
N GLU A 63 -35.30 -11.55 18.41
CA GLU A 63 -34.58 -11.36 17.17
C GLU A 63 -33.25 -12.09 17.26
N ASP A 64 -33.11 -13.10 16.41
CA ASP A 64 -31.93 -13.91 16.24
C ASP A 64 -30.70 -13.00 16.03
N SER A 65 -29.91 -12.85 17.08
CA SER A 65 -28.82 -11.87 17.18
C SER A 65 -27.70 -12.12 16.18
N ASP A 66 -27.71 -13.28 15.51
CA ASP A 66 -26.72 -13.70 14.54
C ASP A 66 -26.84 -12.96 13.19
N LYS A 67 -27.91 -12.18 12.96
CA LYS A 67 -28.07 -11.34 11.77
C LYS A 67 -27.35 -9.98 11.84
N ARG A 68 -26.88 -9.57 13.03
CA ARG A 68 -26.35 -8.21 13.26
C ARG A 68 -24.87 -8.01 12.94
N SER A 69 -24.12 -9.06 12.58
CA SER A 69 -22.65 -9.01 12.62
C SER A 69 -21.92 -8.54 11.34
N VAL A 70 -22.58 -8.24 10.20
CA VAL A 70 -21.88 -7.96 8.93
C VAL A 70 -22.02 -6.51 8.39
N CYS A 71 -22.78 -5.63 9.04
CA CYS A 71 -22.91 -4.24 8.59
C CYS A 71 -21.97 -3.28 9.35
N LYS A 72 -20.65 -3.44 9.19
CA LYS A 72 -19.66 -2.47 9.68
C LYS A 72 -18.92 -1.80 8.53
N SER A 73 -19.63 -0.94 7.78
CA SER A 73 -19.11 0.34 7.25
C SER A 73 -20.02 0.88 6.15
N ALA A 74 -20.53 2.08 6.37
CA ALA A 74 -21.28 2.96 5.46
C ALA A 74 -22.77 2.61 5.28
N GLY A 75 -23.60 3.59 5.70
CA GLY A 75 -25.05 3.59 5.73
C GLY A 75 -25.72 2.84 4.59
N TYR A 76 -26.56 1.90 4.99
CA TYR A 76 -27.53 1.30 4.11
C TYR A 76 -28.73 0.96 5.00
N GLU A 77 -29.81 1.73 4.89
CA GLU A 77 -31.12 1.45 5.50
C GLU A 77 -31.71 0.10 5.05
N GLU A 78 -31.01 -0.63 4.18
CA GLU A 78 -31.36 -1.91 3.60
C GLU A 78 -30.36 -3.03 4.00
N CYS A 79 -29.78 -2.97 5.20
CA CYS A 79 -29.03 -4.12 5.76
C CYS A 79 -29.92 -5.34 6.11
N GLY A 80 -31.21 -5.30 5.77
CA GLY A 80 -32.13 -6.45 5.84
C GLY A 80 -32.56 -7.03 4.48
N ASN A 81 -32.46 -6.26 3.39
CA ASN A 81 -32.97 -6.71 2.10
C ASN A 81 -31.84 -7.19 1.19
N ARG A 82 -31.88 -8.48 0.80
CA ARG A 82 -30.98 -9.06 -0.19
C ARG A 82 -31.20 -8.39 -1.56
N ILE A 83 -30.56 -7.26 -1.79
CA ILE A 83 -30.60 -6.54 -3.07
C ILE A 83 -30.16 -7.49 -4.19
N SER A 84 -30.93 -7.55 -5.27
CA SER A 84 -30.58 -8.36 -6.44
C SER A 84 -29.24 -7.93 -7.05
N LYS A 85 -28.51 -8.87 -7.68
CA LYS A 85 -27.23 -8.60 -8.36
C LYS A 85 -27.34 -7.44 -9.36
N LYS A 86 -28.48 -7.36 -10.07
CA LYS A 86 -28.79 -6.29 -11.04
C LYS A 86 -28.86 -4.93 -10.36
N SER A 87 -29.58 -4.82 -9.24
CA SER A 87 -29.69 -3.55 -8.50
C SER A 87 -28.34 -3.14 -7.89
N LYS A 88 -27.55 -4.07 -7.33
CA LYS A 88 -26.18 -3.78 -6.87
C LYS A 88 -25.27 -3.25 -7.99
N MET A 89 -25.39 -3.80 -9.20
CA MET A 89 -24.60 -3.33 -10.35
C MET A 89 -25.01 -1.91 -10.77
N LYS A 90 -26.31 -1.62 -10.79
CA LYS A 90 -26.85 -0.29 -11.07
C LYS A 90 -26.34 0.75 -10.06
N LEU A 91 -26.42 0.44 -8.77
CA LEU A 91 -25.94 1.31 -7.70
C LEU A 91 -24.43 1.58 -7.79
N ARG A 92 -23.61 0.58 -8.13
CA ARG A 92 -22.17 0.78 -8.39
C ARG A 92 -21.92 1.74 -9.54
N ARG A 93 -22.67 1.59 -10.64
CA ARG A 93 -22.54 2.46 -11.82
C ARG A 93 -22.96 3.89 -11.48
N GLU A 94 -24.08 4.08 -10.80
CA GLU A 94 -24.57 5.39 -10.38
C GLU A 94 -23.59 6.08 -9.42
N ASN A 95 -23.09 5.37 -8.43
CA ASN A 95 -22.08 5.91 -7.51
C ASN A 95 -20.78 6.27 -8.22
N PHE A 96 -20.39 5.51 -9.24
CA PHE A 96 -19.22 5.84 -10.06
C PHE A 96 -19.46 7.11 -10.90
N LEU A 97 -20.62 7.24 -11.53
CA LEU A 97 -20.98 8.44 -12.30
C LEU A 97 -21.04 9.69 -11.42
N LYS A 98 -21.65 9.60 -10.23
CA LYS A 98 -21.66 10.69 -9.24
C LYS A 98 -20.24 11.12 -8.86
N LYS A 99 -19.32 10.17 -8.65
CA LYS A 99 -17.92 10.49 -8.36
C LYS A 99 -17.22 11.20 -9.51
N LEU A 100 -17.48 10.79 -10.75
CA LEU A 100 -16.94 11.46 -11.93
C LEU A 100 -17.49 12.88 -12.06
N GLU A 101 -18.79 13.06 -11.86
CA GLU A 101 -19.43 14.37 -11.92
C GLU A 101 -18.82 15.36 -10.93
N LEU A 102 -18.66 14.96 -9.66
CA LEU A 102 -17.98 15.77 -8.64
C LEU A 102 -16.55 16.13 -9.05
N PHE A 103 -15.79 15.17 -9.58
CA PHE A 103 -14.42 15.41 -10.05
C PHE A 103 -14.38 16.41 -11.21
N TYR A 104 -15.33 16.34 -12.16
CA TYR A 104 -15.41 17.30 -13.26
C TYR A 104 -15.83 18.70 -12.78
N GLN A 105 -16.76 18.79 -11.83
CA GLN A 105 -17.17 20.06 -11.22
C GLN A 105 -15.99 20.73 -10.53
N ASP A 106 -15.22 20.01 -9.72
CA ASP A 106 -14.01 20.51 -9.06
C ASP A 106 -12.98 21.07 -10.06
N ILE A 107 -12.75 20.37 -11.17
CA ILE A 107 -11.84 20.83 -12.22
C ILE A 107 -12.37 22.12 -12.87
N LYS A 108 -13.67 22.18 -13.16
CA LYS A 108 -14.31 23.34 -13.78
C LYS A 108 -14.20 24.57 -12.86
N GLU A 109 -14.48 24.40 -11.58
CA GLU A 109 -14.32 25.47 -10.59
C GLU A 109 -12.89 25.95 -10.46
N LYS A 110 -11.92 25.04 -10.39
CA LYS A 110 -10.49 25.40 -10.33
C LYS A 110 -10.08 26.21 -11.54
N ARG A 111 -10.53 25.81 -12.74
CA ARG A 111 -10.27 26.57 -13.97
C ARG A 111 -10.89 27.96 -13.92
N ARG A 112 -12.15 28.07 -13.50
CA ARG A 112 -12.84 29.36 -13.35
C ARG A 112 -12.13 30.29 -12.35
N LYS A 113 -11.76 29.78 -11.17
CA LYS A 113 -11.01 30.54 -10.16
C LYS A 113 -9.65 31.00 -10.69
N LEU A 114 -8.97 30.18 -11.51
CA LEU A 114 -7.71 30.57 -12.15
C LEU A 114 -7.91 31.65 -13.21
N THR A 115 -8.97 31.60 -14.01
CA THR A 115 -9.26 32.64 -15.01
C THR A 115 -9.67 33.95 -14.35
N GLU A 116 -10.51 33.92 -13.30
CA GLU A 116 -10.87 35.09 -12.51
C GLU A 116 -9.63 35.71 -11.85
N LYS A 117 -8.73 34.90 -11.28
CA LYS A 117 -7.44 35.39 -10.76
C LYS A 117 -6.55 36.01 -11.84
N LYS A 118 -6.61 35.55 -13.09
CA LYS A 118 -5.86 36.14 -14.19
C LYS A 118 -6.47 37.47 -14.63
N GLN A 119 -7.80 37.58 -14.64
CA GLN A 119 -8.52 38.80 -15.02
C GLN A 119 -8.45 39.88 -13.93
N ASN A 120 -8.54 39.50 -12.65
CA ASN A 120 -8.52 40.42 -11.51
C ASN A 120 -7.12 40.87 -11.12
N LYS A 121 -6.07 40.23 -11.64
CA LYS A 121 -4.72 40.77 -11.54
C LYS A 121 -4.65 41.98 -12.47
N VAL A 122 -4.87 43.16 -11.90
CA VAL A 122 -4.52 44.44 -12.54
C VAL A 122 -3.06 44.35 -12.94
N ILE A 123 -2.81 44.24 -14.24
CA ILE A 123 -1.47 44.29 -14.80
C ILE A 123 -1.03 45.74 -14.68
N THR A 124 -0.30 46.06 -13.61
CA THR A 124 0.34 47.37 -13.46
C THR A 124 1.48 47.46 -14.49
N TRP A 125 1.10 47.87 -15.70
CA TRP A 125 1.78 48.51 -16.83
C TRP A 125 3.31 48.63 -16.95
N ASP A 126 4.10 47.73 -16.39
CA ASP A 126 5.46 47.49 -16.87
C ASP A 126 5.69 45.99 -17.06
N MET A 127 5.51 45.53 -18.30
CA MET A 127 5.78 44.15 -18.72
C MET A 127 7.26 43.90 -19.00
N LYS A 128 8.06 44.98 -19.10
CA LYS A 128 9.51 44.96 -19.31
C LYS A 128 10.26 44.08 -18.29
N PRO A 129 10.02 44.19 -16.96
CA PRO A 129 10.68 43.32 -15.99
C PRO A 129 10.36 41.83 -16.17
N LEU A 130 9.19 41.48 -16.70
CA LEU A 130 8.85 40.07 -16.99
C LEU A 130 9.58 39.55 -18.21
N VAL A 131 9.73 40.38 -19.24
CA VAL A 131 10.49 40.04 -20.46
C VAL A 131 11.99 39.94 -20.14
N SER A 132 12.51 40.87 -19.32
CA SER A 132 13.92 40.86 -18.92
C SER A 132 14.27 39.79 -17.89
N ALA A 133 13.28 39.23 -17.17
CA ALA A 133 13.46 38.14 -16.22
C ALA A 133 13.31 36.75 -16.86
N LEU A 134 13.04 36.66 -18.16
CA LEU A 134 13.08 35.39 -18.88
C LEU A 134 14.54 35.02 -19.12
N PRO A 135 14.95 33.77 -18.80
CA PRO A 135 16.28 33.30 -19.13
C PRO A 135 16.47 33.32 -20.65
N THR A 136 17.66 33.72 -21.07
CA THR A 136 18.08 33.62 -22.47
C THR A 136 18.10 32.16 -22.92
N SER A 137 18.01 31.90 -24.23
CA SER A 137 18.05 30.52 -24.77
C SER A 137 19.29 29.74 -24.33
N GLU A 138 20.42 30.44 -24.18
CA GLU A 138 21.69 29.89 -23.73
C GLU A 138 21.62 29.48 -22.24
N GLU A 139 21.05 30.33 -21.39
CA GLU A 139 20.79 29.99 -19.98
C GLU A 139 19.84 28.79 -19.82
N LEU A 140 18.86 28.64 -20.72
CA LEU A 140 17.96 27.49 -20.71
C LEU A 140 18.67 26.18 -21.00
N ASP A 141 19.62 26.18 -21.93
CA ASP A 141 20.43 25.01 -22.24
C ASP A 141 21.36 24.66 -21.07
N GLU A 142 22.00 25.64 -20.45
CA GLU A 142 22.79 25.40 -19.23
C GLU A 142 21.94 24.87 -18.07
N ILE A 143 20.74 25.42 -17.86
CA ILE A 143 19.81 24.95 -16.82
C ILE A 143 19.34 23.52 -17.13
N ARG A 144 19.17 23.18 -18.41
CA ARG A 144 18.77 21.84 -18.85
C ARG A 144 19.87 20.84 -18.58
N GLU A 145 21.13 21.18 -18.86
CA GLU A 145 22.30 20.34 -18.57
C GLU A 145 22.51 20.15 -17.06
N LYS A 146 22.43 21.23 -16.27
CA LYS A 146 22.57 21.20 -14.80
C LYS A 146 21.48 20.35 -14.10
N LYS A 147 20.32 20.13 -14.74
CA LYS A 147 19.21 19.32 -14.20
C LYS A 147 19.28 17.83 -14.55
N ILE A 148 20.23 17.40 -15.38
CA ILE A 148 20.47 15.97 -15.64
C ILE A 148 21.27 15.37 -14.49
N LYS A 149 20.71 15.40 -13.28
CA LYS A 149 21.21 14.52 -12.22
C LYS A 149 21.00 13.08 -12.68
N PRO A 150 22.03 12.21 -12.64
CA PRO A 150 21.85 10.81 -13.01
C PRO A 150 20.77 10.24 -12.10
N LYS A 151 19.60 9.94 -12.67
CA LYS A 151 18.49 9.35 -11.92
C LYS A 151 19.01 8.07 -11.29
N MET A 152 19.06 8.04 -9.96
CA MET A 152 19.35 6.81 -9.23
C MET A 152 18.40 5.73 -9.73
N ARG A 153 18.93 4.75 -10.44
CA ARG A 153 18.15 3.64 -10.97
C ARG A 153 17.60 2.89 -9.77
N LYS A 154 16.29 2.94 -9.56
CA LYS A 154 15.62 2.18 -8.50
C LYS A 154 16.01 0.71 -8.64
N LYS A 155 16.32 0.05 -7.51
CA LYS A 155 16.60 -1.39 -7.48
C LYS A 155 15.46 -2.11 -8.19
N ARG A 156 15.77 -2.76 -9.33
CA ARG A 156 14.77 -3.47 -10.14
C ARG A 156 14.17 -4.59 -9.29
N SER A 157 12.86 -4.81 -9.40
CA SER A 157 12.22 -5.97 -8.77
C SER A 157 12.80 -7.25 -9.35
N THR A 158 12.83 -8.32 -8.56
CA THR A 158 13.19 -9.67 -9.04
C THR A 158 12.40 -10.01 -10.30
N GLN A 159 13.07 -10.59 -11.31
CA GLN A 159 12.43 -11.04 -12.54
C GLN A 159 11.34 -12.08 -12.24
N LYS A 160 10.41 -12.24 -13.20
CA LYS A 160 9.33 -13.24 -13.11
C LYS A 160 9.93 -14.66 -12.99
N ALA A 161 9.21 -15.57 -12.31
CA ALA A 161 9.69 -16.94 -12.08
C ALA A 161 10.03 -17.69 -13.38
N GLN A 162 9.18 -17.58 -14.40
CA GLN A 162 9.43 -18.21 -15.71
C GLN A 162 10.69 -17.68 -16.41
N VAL A 163 10.96 -16.38 -16.30
CA VAL A 163 12.18 -15.78 -16.88
C VAL A 163 13.41 -16.32 -16.17
N ARG A 164 13.38 -16.37 -14.83
CA ARG A 164 14.47 -16.95 -14.04
C ARG A 164 14.71 -18.42 -14.35
N GLN A 165 13.65 -19.20 -14.55
CA GLN A 165 13.77 -20.61 -14.93
C GLN A 165 14.42 -20.76 -16.30
N LYS A 166 14.03 -19.94 -17.29
CA LYS A 166 14.66 -19.93 -18.61
C LYS A 166 16.13 -19.52 -18.53
N ASP A 167 16.45 -18.46 -17.80
CA ASP A 167 17.82 -17.99 -17.61
C ASP A 167 18.68 -19.07 -16.92
N TRP A 168 18.11 -19.77 -15.94
CA TRP A 168 18.80 -20.86 -15.24
C TRP A 168 19.08 -22.06 -16.17
N LEU A 169 18.10 -22.46 -16.99
CA LEU A 169 18.31 -23.52 -17.99
C LEU A 169 19.36 -23.13 -19.04
N ALA A 170 19.29 -21.90 -19.55
CA ALA A 170 20.29 -21.38 -20.48
C ALA A 170 21.70 -21.39 -19.85
N ASN A 171 21.82 -20.99 -18.57
CA ASN A 171 23.10 -21.05 -17.85
C ASN A 171 23.62 -22.48 -17.69
N ILE A 172 22.73 -23.46 -17.47
CA ILE A 172 23.13 -24.87 -17.41
C ILE A 172 23.65 -25.35 -18.77
N GLU A 173 22.99 -24.99 -19.86
CA GLU A 173 23.42 -25.35 -21.21
C GLU A 173 24.79 -24.77 -21.54
N VAL A 174 24.99 -23.48 -21.24
CA VAL A 174 26.29 -22.81 -21.37
C VAL A 174 27.33 -23.50 -20.48
N PHE A 175 27.00 -23.85 -19.25
CA PHE A 175 27.93 -24.55 -18.37
C PHE A 175 28.34 -25.91 -18.94
N LYS A 176 27.37 -26.71 -19.41
CA LYS A 176 27.65 -28.00 -20.04
C LYS A 176 28.55 -27.86 -21.26
N SER A 177 28.33 -26.87 -22.11
CA SER A 177 29.20 -26.64 -23.29
C SER A 177 30.59 -26.17 -22.87
N THR A 178 30.71 -25.32 -21.85
CA THR A 178 32.04 -24.91 -21.34
C THR A 178 32.86 -26.08 -20.80
N LEU A 179 32.21 -27.05 -20.14
CA LEU A 179 32.87 -28.26 -19.67
C LEU A 179 33.29 -29.21 -20.80
N GLN A 180 32.73 -29.09 -22.00
CA GLN A 180 33.15 -29.89 -23.15
C GLN A 180 34.42 -29.35 -23.80
N ASN A 181 34.73 -28.05 -23.62
CA ASN A 181 35.91 -27.42 -24.20
C ASN A 181 37.20 -27.94 -23.55
N SER A 182 38.14 -28.43 -24.37
CA SER A 182 39.43 -28.98 -23.91
C SER A 182 40.30 -27.93 -23.20
N THR A 183 40.25 -26.68 -23.64
CA THR A 183 41.00 -25.55 -23.07
C THR A 183 40.59 -25.24 -21.63
N VAL A 184 39.31 -25.41 -21.30
CA VAL A 184 38.78 -25.23 -19.94
C VAL A 184 39.20 -26.41 -19.06
N LYS A 185 39.28 -27.63 -19.61
CA LYS A 185 39.70 -28.83 -18.88
C LYS A 185 41.18 -28.83 -18.53
N SER A 186 42.04 -28.31 -19.41
CA SER A 186 43.48 -28.25 -19.17
C SER A 186 43.82 -27.18 -18.14
N ASN A 187 43.52 -25.91 -18.45
CA ASN A 187 43.91 -24.75 -17.64
C ASN A 187 42.75 -23.75 -17.49
N PRO A 188 41.80 -23.98 -16.56
CA PRO A 188 40.63 -23.12 -16.41
C PRO A 188 41.00 -21.69 -15.99
N LEU A 189 42.06 -21.52 -15.18
CA LEU A 189 42.49 -20.21 -14.70
C LEU A 189 43.03 -19.31 -15.83
N GLU A 190 43.84 -19.85 -16.74
CA GLU A 190 44.37 -19.10 -17.89
C GLU A 190 43.26 -18.69 -18.87
N MET A 191 42.26 -19.55 -19.05
CA MET A 191 41.10 -19.20 -19.86
C MET A 191 40.28 -18.07 -19.21
N ILE A 192 40.09 -18.09 -17.90
CA ILE A 192 39.40 -17.01 -17.19
C ILE A 192 40.19 -15.71 -17.25
N THR A 193 41.51 -15.74 -17.03
CA THR A 193 42.34 -14.52 -17.07
C THR A 193 42.34 -13.91 -18.47
N SER A 194 42.48 -14.70 -19.53
CA SER A 194 42.43 -14.21 -20.91
C SER A 194 41.06 -13.59 -21.27
N ILE A 195 39.95 -14.17 -20.80
CA ILE A 195 38.60 -13.61 -21.00
C ILE A 195 38.46 -12.27 -20.26
N VAL A 196 38.96 -12.18 -19.03
CA VAL A 196 38.91 -10.92 -18.24
C VAL A 196 39.72 -9.82 -18.92
N ILE A 197 40.93 -10.15 -19.42
CA ILE A 197 41.79 -9.20 -20.15
C ILE A 197 41.09 -8.69 -21.42
N LYS A 198 40.54 -9.59 -22.25
CA LYS A 198 39.77 -9.21 -23.45
C LYS A 198 38.56 -8.31 -23.13
N ASN A 199 37.85 -8.60 -22.04
CA ASN A 199 36.70 -7.80 -21.60
C ASN A 199 37.10 -6.43 -21.03
N PHE A 200 38.35 -6.29 -20.57
CA PHE A 200 38.89 -5.04 -20.11
C PHE A 200 39.30 -4.16 -21.30
N GLU A 201 40.03 -4.72 -22.27
CA GLU A 201 40.44 -4.04 -23.51
C GLU A 201 39.23 -3.49 -24.30
N THR A 202 38.16 -4.27 -24.43
CA THR A 202 36.95 -3.84 -25.15
C THR A 202 36.21 -2.67 -24.49
N LYS A 203 36.35 -2.48 -23.18
CA LYS A 203 35.73 -1.35 -22.46
C LYS A 203 36.54 -0.05 -22.53
N HIS A 204 37.83 -0.14 -22.86
CA HIS A 204 38.70 1.03 -22.97
C HIS A 204 38.78 1.61 -24.40
N HIS A 205 38.23 0.89 -25.39
CA HIS A 205 38.13 1.34 -26.78
C HIS A 205 36.76 1.89 -27.18
N THR A 206 35.83 2.07 -26.22
CA THR A 206 34.51 2.70 -26.41
C THR A 206 34.33 3.88 -25.48
#